data_AF-A0A955GJ30-F1
#
_entry.id   AF-A0A955GJ30-F1
#
_cell.length_a   1.000
_cell.length_b   1.000
_cell.length_c   1.000
_cell.angle_alpha   90.00
_cell.angle_beta   90.00
_cell.angle_gamma   90.00
#
_symmetry.space_group_name_H-M   'P 1'
#
loop_
_entity.id
_entity.type
_entity.pdbx_description
1 polymer ?
#
loop_
_entity_poly.entity_id
_entity_poly.type
_entity_poly.pdbx_seq_one_letter_code
_entity_poly.pdbx_strand_id
1 'polypeptide(L)'
;IFLERRLDNAVYRSGFATSRKSARQLVTHGHFTLNGRRVDIPSVRLKVGDEIVVRPHSTKSGYFKNFEEVSPKPSSTPAWIKVDRKNLKFSVTNLPTRDDAEEDIKEQLIVEFYSR
;
A
#
# COMPACT_ATOMS: atom_id res chain seq x y z
N ILE A 1 -12.54 -6.96 0.41
CA ILE A 1 -11.69 -6.75 1.63
C ILE A 1 -10.32 -7.44 1.58
N PHE A 2 -10.17 -8.74 1.27
CA PHE A 2 -8.84 -9.40 1.28
C PHE A 2 -7.82 -8.79 0.30
N LEU A 3 -8.29 -8.25 -0.83
CA LEU A 3 -7.47 -7.58 -1.82
C LEU A 3 -6.91 -6.24 -1.32
N GLU A 4 -7.69 -5.50 -0.52
CA GLU A 4 -7.27 -4.22 0.03
C GLU A 4 -6.04 -4.36 0.94
N ARG A 5 -5.98 -5.48 1.69
CA ARG A 5 -4.93 -5.77 2.66
C ARG A 5 -3.61 -6.23 2.04
N ARG A 6 -3.49 -6.32 0.72
CA ARG A 6 -2.22 -6.67 0.07
C ARG A 6 -1.22 -5.53 0.21
N LEU A 7 0.05 -5.86 0.39
CA LEU A 7 1.10 -4.88 0.56
C LEU A 7 1.24 -3.95 -0.67
N ASP A 8 1.17 -4.48 -1.90
CA ASP A 8 1.19 -3.64 -3.10
C ASP A 8 0.05 -2.63 -3.12
N ASN A 9 -1.16 -3.06 -2.76
CA ASN A 9 -2.30 -2.18 -2.69
C ASN A 9 -2.16 -1.15 -1.55
N ALA A 10 -1.71 -1.54 -0.36
CA ALA A 10 -1.49 -0.60 0.74
C ALA A 10 -0.42 0.46 0.43
N VAL A 11 0.66 0.09 -0.25
CA VAL A 11 1.70 1.03 -0.74
C VAL A 11 1.13 2.02 -1.74
N TYR A 12 0.25 1.58 -2.63
CA TYR A 12 -0.47 2.46 -3.55
C TYR A 12 -1.42 3.40 -2.80
N ARG A 13 -2.29 2.85 -1.94
CA ARG A 13 -3.31 3.61 -1.21
C ARG A 13 -2.73 4.61 -0.20
N SER A 14 -1.52 4.34 0.32
CA SER A 14 -0.76 5.26 1.17
C SER A 14 -0.10 6.41 0.40
N GLY A 15 -0.13 6.40 -0.93
CA GLY A 15 0.49 7.41 -1.77
C GLY A 15 2.00 7.32 -1.85
N PHE A 16 2.58 6.15 -1.55
CA PHE A 16 4.01 5.88 -1.76
C PHE A 16 4.35 5.50 -3.20
N ALA A 17 3.33 5.29 -4.03
CA ALA A 17 3.45 4.93 -5.43
C ALA A 17 2.33 5.59 -6.23
N THR A 18 2.63 6.01 -7.46
CA THR A 18 1.68 6.69 -8.35
C THR A 18 0.68 5.75 -9.01
N SER A 19 1.02 4.47 -9.12
CA SER A 19 0.17 3.44 -9.70
C SER A 19 0.32 2.10 -8.99
N ARG A 20 -0.70 1.24 -9.07
CA ARG A 20 -0.65 -0.14 -8.56
C ARG A 20 0.53 -0.94 -9.13
N LYS A 21 0.87 -0.74 -10.42
CA LYS A 21 2.03 -1.38 -11.07
C LYS A 21 3.34 -0.92 -10.45
N SER A 22 3.51 0.39 -10.26
CA SER A 22 4.71 0.93 -9.60
C SER A 22 4.84 0.49 -8.15
N ALA A 23 3.72 0.43 -7.40
CA ALA A 23 3.70 -0.07 -6.03
C ALA A 23 4.21 -1.51 -5.97
N ARG A 24 3.70 -2.36 -6.87
CA ARG A 24 4.15 -3.75 -6.99
C ARG A 24 5.65 -3.83 -7.28
N GLN A 25 6.17 -3.01 -8.21
CA GLN A 25 7.59 -2.98 -8.54
C GLN A 25 8.45 -2.54 -7.35
N LEU A 26 8.04 -1.50 -6.64
CA LEU A 26 8.76 -1.00 -5.47
C LEU A 26 8.82 -2.06 -4.36
N VAL A 27 7.71 -2.78 -4.14
CA VAL A 27 7.68 -3.90 -3.21
C VAL A 27 8.59 -5.02 -3.69
N THR A 28 8.45 -5.51 -4.93
CA THR A 28 9.26 -6.61 -5.48
C THR A 28 10.77 -6.32 -5.41
N HIS A 29 11.19 -5.07 -5.61
CA HIS A 29 12.60 -4.69 -5.49
C HIS A 29 13.10 -4.62 -4.03
N GLY A 30 12.19 -4.77 -3.06
CA GLY A 30 12.52 -4.82 -1.64
C GLY A 30 12.84 -3.44 -1.06
N HIS A 31 12.15 -2.39 -1.51
CA HIS A 31 12.32 -1.04 -0.98
C HIS A 31 11.68 -0.82 0.40
N PHE A 32 10.87 -1.77 0.87
CA PHE A 32 10.12 -1.67 2.12
C PHE A 32 10.59 -2.69 3.16
N THR A 33 10.31 -2.36 4.42
CA THR A 33 10.36 -3.27 5.56
C THR A 33 9.00 -3.35 6.21
N LEU A 34 8.60 -4.56 6.58
CA LEU A 34 7.41 -4.85 7.38
C LEU A 34 7.90 -5.21 8.79
N ASN A 35 7.53 -4.42 9.79
CA ASN A 35 7.92 -4.63 11.20
C ASN A 35 9.44 -4.88 11.35
N GLY A 36 10.26 -4.07 10.65
CA GLY A 36 11.73 -4.15 10.66
C GLY A 36 12.35 -5.24 9.78
N ARG A 37 11.55 -6.14 9.17
CA ARG A 37 12.06 -7.19 8.26
C ARG A 37 11.88 -6.77 6.81
N ARG A 38 12.87 -7.05 5.96
CA ARG A 38 12.76 -6.81 4.50
C ARG A 38 11.56 -7.59 3.96
N VAL A 39 10.77 -6.95 3.10
CA VAL A 39 9.69 -7.60 2.38
C VAL A 39 9.80 -7.28 0.89
N ASP A 40 9.71 -8.33 0.08
CA ASP A 40 9.77 -8.28 -1.38
C ASP A 40 8.58 -9.01 -2.04
N ILE A 41 7.58 -9.38 -1.25
CA ILE A 41 6.39 -10.12 -1.70
C ILE A 41 5.18 -9.16 -1.74
N PRO A 42 4.71 -8.76 -2.94
CA PRO A 42 3.57 -7.84 -3.10
C PRO A 42 2.26 -8.33 -2.49
N SER A 43 2.04 -9.65 -2.51
CA SER A 43 0.81 -10.29 -2.05
C SER A 43 0.74 -10.51 -0.54
N VAL A 44 1.74 -10.06 0.23
CA VAL A 44 1.71 -10.15 1.69
C VAL A 44 0.47 -9.47 2.23
N ARG A 45 -0.21 -10.16 3.15
CA ARG A 45 -1.44 -9.66 3.76
C ARG A 45 -1.11 -8.95 5.06
N LEU A 46 -1.38 -7.66 5.10
CA LEU A 46 -1.17 -6.83 6.27
C LEU A 46 -2.22 -7.10 7.35
N LYS A 47 -1.82 -6.92 8.60
CA LYS A 47 -2.63 -7.02 9.81
C LYS A 47 -2.68 -5.66 10.51
N VAL A 48 -3.66 -5.49 11.37
CA VAL A 48 -3.74 -4.31 12.24
C VAL A 48 -2.50 -4.25 13.12
N GLY A 49 -1.89 -3.06 13.23
CA GLY A 49 -0.66 -2.83 13.95
C GLY A 49 0.62 -3.01 13.12
N ASP A 50 0.54 -3.52 11.89
CA ASP A 50 1.71 -3.63 11.02
C ASP A 50 2.23 -2.23 10.66
N GLU A 51 3.55 -2.04 10.78
CA GLU A 51 4.26 -0.84 10.35
C GLU A 51 5.13 -1.16 9.13
N ILE A 52 5.00 -0.30 8.11
CA ILE A 52 5.75 -0.37 6.87
C ILE A 52 6.62 0.87 6.76
N VAL A 53 7.92 0.65 6.57
CA VAL A 53 8.93 1.72 6.49
C VAL A 53 9.76 1.53 5.23
N VAL A 54 10.06 2.63 4.53
CA VAL A 54 11.03 2.61 3.43
C VAL A 54 12.42 2.30 3.98
N ARG A 55 13.12 1.34 3.36
CA ARG A 55 14.44 0.91 3.82
C ARG A 55 15.42 2.09 3.77
N PRO A 56 16.31 2.25 4.78
CA PRO A 56 17.31 3.32 4.80
C PRO A 56 18.24 3.35 3.58
N HIS A 57 18.48 2.20 2.96
CA HIS A 57 19.25 2.14 1.71
C HIS A 57 18.45 2.71 0.52
N SER A 58 17.14 2.50 0.52
CA SER A 58 16.24 2.94 -0.55
C SER A 58 15.92 4.43 -0.50
N THR A 59 15.98 5.07 0.67
CA THR A 59 15.78 6.52 0.80
C THR A 59 16.79 7.34 -0.02
N LYS A 60 17.96 6.75 -0.36
CA LYS A 60 18.98 7.38 -1.20
C LYS A 60 18.70 7.26 -2.71
N SER A 61 17.73 6.45 -3.12
CA SER A 61 17.37 6.30 -4.53
C SER A 61 16.73 7.58 -5.06
N GLY A 62 16.88 7.86 -6.36
CA GLY A 62 16.29 9.05 -6.97
C GLY A 62 14.78 9.14 -6.75
N TYR A 63 14.09 8.00 -6.70
CA TYR A 63 12.66 7.91 -6.44
C TYR A 63 12.27 8.47 -5.07
N PHE A 64 12.93 8.01 -4.00
CA PHE A 64 12.60 8.43 -2.64
C PHE A 64 13.26 9.76 -2.23
N LYS A 65 14.34 10.18 -2.92
CA LYS A 65 14.91 11.53 -2.76
C LYS A 65 13.94 12.60 -3.24
N ASN A 66 13.31 12.40 -4.39
CA ASN A 66 12.34 13.32 -4.98
C ASN A 66 10.90 12.88 -4.68
N PHE A 67 10.68 12.24 -3.53
CA PHE A 67 9.41 11.55 -3.24
C PHE A 67 8.18 12.44 -3.37
N GLU A 68 8.24 13.67 -2.87
CA GLU A 68 7.12 14.62 -2.94
C GLU A 68 6.84 15.10 -4.37
N GLU A 69 7.86 15.13 -5.24
CA GLU A 69 7.69 15.46 -6.66
C GLU A 69 7.13 14.26 -7.45
N VAL A 70 7.64 13.06 -7.16
CA VAL A 70 7.31 11.84 -7.90
C VAL A 70 5.95 11.29 -7.51
N SER A 71 5.60 11.31 -6.23
CA SER A 71 4.35 10.77 -5.70
C SER A 71 3.73 11.76 -4.72
N PRO A 72 3.12 12.86 -5.21
CA PRO A 72 2.56 13.91 -4.36
C PRO A 72 1.47 13.36 -3.43
N LYS A 73 1.17 14.10 -2.36
CA LYS A 73 0.15 13.70 -1.39
C LYS A 73 -1.18 13.40 -2.10
N PRO A 74 -1.74 12.19 -1.97
CA PRO A 74 -3.02 11.86 -2.60
C PRO A 74 -4.15 12.66 -1.96
N SER A 75 -5.16 13.01 -2.77
CA SER A 75 -6.34 13.77 -2.32
C SER A 75 -7.15 13.03 -1.25
N SER A 76 -7.11 11.70 -1.25
CA SER A 76 -7.75 10.84 -0.25
C SER A 76 -6.84 9.69 0.11
N THR A 77 -6.66 9.44 1.41
CA THR A 77 -6.00 8.26 1.96
C THR A 77 -7.03 7.51 2.79
N PRO A 78 -7.20 6.18 2.61
CA PRO A 78 -8.19 5.41 3.36
C PRO A 78 -7.98 5.50 4.88
N ALA A 79 -9.07 5.47 5.64
CA ALA A 79 -9.03 5.65 7.10
C ALA A 79 -8.27 4.54 7.84
N TRP A 80 -8.18 3.35 7.23
CA TRP A 80 -7.48 2.19 7.78
C TRP A 80 -5.95 2.27 7.67
N ILE A 81 -5.40 3.27 6.97
CA ILE A 81 -3.97 3.52 6.83
C ILE A 81 -3.62 4.87 7.45
N LYS A 82 -2.68 4.87 8.39
CA LYS A 82 -2.05 6.10 8.90
C LYS A 82 -0.70 6.29 8.21
N VAL A 83 -0.55 7.42 7.52
CA VAL A 83 0.66 7.73 6.74
C VAL A 83 1.47 8.83 7.43
N ASP A 84 2.78 8.60 7.55
CA ASP A 84 3.77 9.58 7.95
C ASP A 84 4.81 9.73 6.85
N ARG A 85 4.56 10.71 5.97
CA ARG A 85 5.40 10.97 4.79
C ARG A 85 6.79 11.50 5.16
N LYS A 86 6.91 12.23 6.27
CA LYS A 86 8.19 12.80 6.72
C LYS A 86 9.18 11.69 7.07
N ASN A 87 8.69 10.65 7.75
CA ASN A 87 9.50 9.49 8.13
C ASN A 87 9.44 8.36 7.09
N LEU A 88 8.84 8.59 5.92
CA LEU A 88 8.66 7.59 4.86
C LEU A 88 8.11 6.25 5.40
N LYS A 89 7.06 6.35 6.23
CA LYS A 89 6.41 5.19 6.84
C LYS A 89 4.90 5.28 6.82
N PHE A 90 4.24 4.13 6.93
CA PHE A 90 2.80 4.04 7.15
C PHE A 90 2.48 2.83 8.02
N SER A 91 1.36 2.90 8.73
CA SER A 91 0.91 1.84 9.62
C SER A 91 -0.56 1.51 9.38
N VAL A 92 -0.92 0.24 9.56
CA VAL A 92 -2.30 -0.22 9.48
C VAL A 92 -2.99 -0.03 10.83
N THR A 93 -3.98 0.88 10.88
CA THR A 93 -4.68 1.24 12.12
C THR A 93 -5.89 0.34 12.37
N ASN A 94 -6.66 0.04 11.33
CA ASN A 94 -7.90 -0.73 11.40
C ASN A 94 -7.98 -1.73 10.23
N LEU A 95 -9.00 -2.59 10.24
CA LEU A 95 -9.32 -3.42 9.07
C LEU A 95 -10.11 -2.58 8.06
N PRO A 96 -9.83 -2.72 6.75
CA PRO A 96 -10.59 -2.00 5.72
C PRO A 96 -12.06 -2.46 5.73
N THR A 97 -12.98 -1.49 5.67
CA THR A 97 -14.40 -1.74 5.48
C THR A 97 -14.72 -1.88 3.99
N ARG A 98 -15.99 -2.14 3.65
CA ARG A 98 -16.44 -2.16 2.25
C ARG A 98 -16.36 -0.79 1.61
N ASP A 99 -16.66 0.27 2.37
CA ASP A 99 -16.64 1.64 1.87
C ASP A 99 -15.22 2.15 1.59
N ASP A 100 -14.19 1.48 2.13
CA ASP A 100 -12.79 1.76 1.82
C ASP A 100 -12.35 1.21 0.44
N ALA A 101 -13.15 0.35 -0.18
CA ALA A 101 -12.91 -0.17 -1.52
C ALA A 101 -13.33 0.84 -2.60
N GLU A 102 -12.83 0.68 -3.83
CA GLU A 102 -13.24 1.56 -4.95
C GLU A 102 -14.73 1.39 -5.27
N GLU A 103 -15.44 2.52 -5.36
CA GLU A 103 -16.91 2.59 -5.48
C GLU A 103 -17.48 1.93 -6.76
N ASP A 104 -16.65 1.71 -7.78
CA ASP A 104 -17.09 1.18 -9.07
C ASP A 104 -17.14 -0.36 -9.17
N ILE A 105 -16.79 -1.10 -8.11
CA ILE A 105 -16.75 -2.57 -8.16
C ILE A 105 -18.07 -3.17 -7.64
N LYS A 106 -18.85 -3.76 -8.56
CA LYS A 106 -20.01 -4.59 -8.23
C LYS A 106 -19.58 -5.99 -7.79
N GLU A 107 -19.21 -6.15 -6.52
CA GLU A 107 -18.73 -7.44 -5.94
C GLU A 107 -19.70 -8.60 -6.20
N GLN A 108 -21.01 -8.35 -6.22
CA GLN A 108 -22.04 -9.37 -6.43
C GLN A 108 -21.87 -10.12 -7.76
N LEU A 109 -21.53 -9.41 -8.84
CA LEU A 109 -21.32 -10.02 -10.16
C LEU A 109 -20.12 -10.99 -10.16
N ILE A 110 -19.12 -10.72 -9.33
CA ILE A 110 -17.94 -11.59 -9.18
C ILE A 110 -18.34 -12.87 -8.45
N VAL A 111 -19.15 -12.77 -7.39
CA VAL A 111 -19.63 -13.95 -6.64
C VAL A 111 -20.50 -14.83 -7.54
N GLU A 112 -21.43 -14.22 -8.28
CA GLU A 112 -22.30 -14.93 -9.23
C GLU A 112 -21.49 -15.67 -10.31
N PHE A 113 -20.41 -15.06 -10.81
CA PHE A 113 -19.53 -15.69 -11.80
C PHE A 113 -18.83 -16.96 -11.28
N TYR A 114 -18.32 -16.94 -10.05
CA TYR A 114 -17.65 -18.09 -9.42
C TYR A 114 -18.61 -19.12 -8.81
N SER A 115 -19.93 -18.85 -8.82
CA SER A 115 -20.96 -19.79 -8.34
C SER A 115 -21.49 -20.71 -9.44
N ARG A 116 -21.01 -20.55 -10.68
CA ARG A 116 -21.20 -21.50 -11.77
C ARG A 116 -20.19 -22.65 -11.66
#